data_AF-A0A8X7R3I9-F1
#
_entry.id   AF-A0A8X7R3I9-F1
#
_cell.length_a   1.000
_cell.length_b   1.000
_cell.length_c   1.000
_cell.angle_alpha   90.00
_cell.angle_beta   90.00
_cell.angle_gamma   90.00
#
_symmetry.space_group_name_H-M   'P 1'
#
loop_
_entity.id
_entity.type
_entity.pdbx_description
1 polymer ?
#
loop_
_entity_poly.entity_id
_entity_poly.type
_entity_poly.pdbx_seq_one_letter_code
_entity_poly.pdbx_strand_id
1 'polypeptide(L)'
;MAENIRRSLQDINLGADDEPFVLPADVVRQAKEENRFILIGRPVMPRKQNLRVIVASMPRSWGFEGLFIFPSEEAMDTVIRSGPWAYADRMLVLQRWTPLMDMAMLNFIPFWIQIRGIPLQYMNRTVIVNIARVLGEYIQMDYNEEVGCRMEFVRVRLNWNVNNPLKFQRNFQFTPGVNTLLRIQYEASWVL
;
A
#
# COMPACT_ATOMS: atom_id res chain seq x y z
N MET A 1 -11.14 -23.10 -35.10
CA MET A 1 -10.95 -22.20 -36.26
C MET A 1 -11.86 -20.98 -36.20
N ALA A 2 -13.18 -21.14 -35.98
CA ALA A 2 -14.13 -20.02 -35.87
C ALA A 2 -13.88 -19.02 -34.72
N GLU A 3 -13.43 -19.50 -33.55
CA GLU A 3 -13.15 -18.63 -32.38
C GLU A 3 -11.99 -17.64 -32.62
N ASN A 4 -10.97 -18.08 -33.39
CA ASN A 4 -9.85 -17.23 -33.77
C ASN A 4 -10.30 -16.14 -34.76
N ILE A 5 -11.19 -16.49 -35.71
CA ILE A 5 -11.75 -15.54 -36.67
C ILE A 5 -12.60 -14.49 -35.94
N ARG A 6 -13.43 -14.90 -34.96
CA ARG A 6 -14.25 -13.97 -34.17
C ARG A 6 -13.41 -12.98 -33.37
N ARG A 7 -12.31 -13.42 -32.76
CA ARG A 7 -11.38 -12.50 -32.06
C ARG A 7 -10.68 -11.56 -33.03
N SER A 8 -10.15 -12.09 -34.14
CA SER A 8 -9.50 -11.26 -35.16
C SER A 8 -10.43 -10.23 -35.79
N LEU A 9 -11.74 -10.51 -35.88
CA LEU A 9 -12.75 -9.53 -36.32
C LEU A 9 -12.97 -8.40 -35.30
N GLN A 10 -12.83 -8.66 -33.99
CA GLN A 10 -12.97 -7.66 -32.94
C GLN A 10 -11.77 -6.70 -32.85
N ASP A 11 -10.61 -7.14 -33.34
CA ASP A 11 -9.39 -6.32 -33.37
C ASP A 11 -9.29 -5.45 -34.65
N ILE A 12 -10.30 -5.49 -35.53
CA ILE A 12 -10.36 -4.63 -36.72
C ILE A 12 -10.87 -3.25 -36.28
N ASN A 13 -10.14 -2.19 -36.63
CA ASN A 13 -10.46 -0.79 -36.32
C ASN A 13 -11.65 -0.24 -37.13
N LEU A 14 -12.78 -0.96 -37.17
CA LEU A 14 -14.01 -0.45 -37.75
C LEU A 14 -14.64 0.57 -36.79
N GLY A 15 -14.73 1.83 -37.23
CA GLY A 15 -15.32 2.95 -36.48
C GLY A 15 -14.37 3.66 -35.50
N ALA A 16 -13.08 3.30 -35.48
CA ALA A 16 -12.09 4.01 -34.66
C ALA A 16 -11.82 5.46 -35.15
N ASP A 17 -11.99 5.69 -36.45
CA ASP A 17 -11.84 7.00 -37.11
C ASP A 17 -13.17 7.76 -37.26
N ASP A 18 -14.29 7.21 -36.75
CA ASP A 18 -15.58 7.89 -36.78
C ASP A 18 -15.57 9.14 -35.89
N GLU A 19 -16.47 10.08 -36.15
CA GLU A 19 -16.61 11.28 -35.32
C GLU A 19 -16.86 10.88 -33.84
N PRO A 20 -16.08 11.39 -32.88
CA PRO A 20 -16.22 11.01 -31.49
C PRO A 20 -17.63 11.33 -30.95
N PHE A 21 -18.29 10.32 -30.40
CA PHE A 21 -19.53 10.53 -29.67
C PHE A 21 -19.23 11.22 -28.33
N VAL A 22 -19.65 12.48 -28.20
CA VAL A 22 -19.48 13.25 -26.96
C VAL A 22 -20.56 12.85 -25.97
N LEU A 23 -20.15 12.27 -24.84
CA LEU A 23 -21.08 11.94 -23.76
C LEU A 23 -21.67 13.22 -23.13
N PRO A 24 -22.98 13.22 -22.79
CA PRO A 24 -23.59 14.31 -22.05
C PRO A 24 -22.88 14.58 -20.72
N ALA A 25 -22.64 15.85 -20.42
CA ALA A 25 -21.84 16.26 -19.26
C ALA A 25 -22.45 15.86 -17.91
N ASP A 26 -23.78 15.80 -17.83
CA ASP A 26 -24.53 15.34 -16.67
C ASP A 26 -24.32 13.85 -16.41
N VAL A 27 -24.34 13.01 -17.46
CA VAL A 27 -24.06 11.57 -17.37
C VAL A 27 -22.62 11.33 -16.86
N VAL A 28 -21.65 12.05 -17.41
CA VAL A 28 -20.25 11.96 -16.98
C VAL A 28 -20.08 12.43 -15.52
N ARG A 29 -20.75 13.52 -15.15
CA ARG A 29 -20.69 14.06 -13.78
C ARG A 29 -21.28 13.07 -12.78
N GLN A 30 -22.47 12.52 -13.06
CA GLN A 30 -23.11 11.52 -12.21
C GLN A 30 -22.21 10.29 -12.01
N ALA A 31 -21.67 9.74 -13.10
CA ALA A 31 -20.77 8.59 -13.02
C ALA A 31 -19.51 8.88 -12.18
N LYS A 32 -18.99 10.11 -12.25
CA LYS A 32 -17.83 10.53 -11.44
C LYS A 32 -18.17 10.67 -9.96
N GLU A 33 -19.38 11.13 -9.64
CA GLU A 33 -19.86 11.26 -8.27
C GLU A 33 -20.12 9.88 -7.63
N GLU A 34 -20.78 8.98 -8.36
CA GLU A 34 -21.04 7.60 -7.92
C GLU A 34 -19.75 6.80 -7.70
N ASN A 35 -18.76 6.98 -8.58
CA ASN A 35 -17.49 6.26 -8.53
C ASN A 35 -16.36 7.11 -7.90
N ARG A 36 -16.68 7.98 -6.95
CA ARG A 36 -15.69 8.89 -6.34
C ARG A 36 -14.70 8.19 -5.41
N PHE A 37 -15.13 7.11 -4.75
CA PHE A 37 -14.34 6.45 -3.70
C PHE A 37 -13.87 5.08 -4.16
N ILE A 38 -12.86 5.06 -5.04
CA ILE A 38 -12.30 3.83 -5.58
C ILE A 38 -10.95 3.53 -4.92
N LEU A 39 -10.76 2.28 -4.51
CA LEU A 39 -9.44 1.72 -4.23
C LEU A 39 -8.96 0.92 -5.43
N ILE A 40 -7.67 1.08 -5.73
CA ILE A 40 -6.96 0.21 -6.65
C ILE A 40 -6.00 -0.66 -5.84
N GLY A 41 -5.99 -1.96 -6.17
CA GLY A 41 -5.18 -2.96 -5.50
C GLY A 41 -4.17 -3.61 -6.43
N ARG A 42 -2.93 -3.79 -5.95
CA ARG A 42 -1.91 -4.59 -6.64
C ARG A 42 -1.44 -5.74 -5.75
N PRO A 43 -1.65 -7.01 -6.13
CA PRO A 43 -1.05 -8.13 -5.41
C PRO A 43 0.47 -8.07 -5.56
N VAL A 44 1.20 -8.26 -4.46
CA VAL A 44 2.67 -8.26 -4.49
C VAL A 44 3.21 -9.46 -5.29
N MET A 45 2.44 -10.54 -5.41
CA MET A 45 2.82 -11.72 -6.20
C MET A 45 1.71 -12.16 -7.17
N PRO A 46 1.49 -11.43 -8.28
CA PRO A 46 0.38 -11.69 -9.21
C PRO A 46 0.35 -13.10 -9.78
N ARG A 47 1.53 -13.71 -10.03
CA ARG A 47 1.65 -15.09 -10.55
C ARG A 47 1.07 -16.15 -9.61
N LYS A 48 0.89 -15.84 -8.33
CA LYS A 48 0.38 -16.75 -7.30
C LYS A 48 -0.93 -16.27 -6.66
N GLN A 49 -1.49 -15.16 -7.13
CA GLN A 49 -2.68 -14.51 -6.56
C GLN A 49 -3.70 -14.25 -7.65
N ASN A 50 -4.81 -14.99 -7.63
CA ASN A 50 -5.87 -14.83 -8.62
C ASN A 50 -6.65 -13.52 -8.36
N LEU A 51 -6.47 -12.54 -9.25
CA LEU A 51 -7.12 -11.23 -9.16
C LEU A 51 -8.64 -11.32 -9.06
N ARG A 52 -9.28 -12.24 -9.79
CA ARG A 52 -10.75 -12.39 -9.76
C ARG A 52 -11.24 -12.76 -8.38
N VAL A 53 -10.50 -13.63 -7.68
CA VAL A 53 -10.87 -14.06 -6.34
C VAL A 53 -10.63 -12.93 -5.35
N ILE A 54 -9.51 -12.22 -5.44
CA ILE A 54 -9.21 -11.05 -4.59
C ILE A 54 -10.30 -9.99 -4.73
N VAL A 55 -10.68 -9.64 -5.96
CA VAL A 55 -11.71 -8.63 -6.23
C VAL A 55 -13.07 -9.06 -5.65
N ALA A 56 -13.38 -10.35 -5.68
CA ALA A 56 -14.63 -10.88 -5.14
C ALA A 56 -14.63 -11.07 -3.62
N SER A 57 -13.47 -11.33 -2.99
CA SER A 57 -13.39 -11.69 -1.58
C SER A 57 -13.01 -10.54 -0.66
N MET A 58 -12.13 -9.64 -1.10
CA MET A 58 -11.59 -8.59 -0.23
C MET A 58 -12.66 -7.60 0.26
N PRO A 59 -13.57 -7.08 -0.58
CA PRO A 59 -14.62 -6.18 -0.09
C PRO A 59 -15.44 -6.81 1.03
N ARG A 60 -15.76 -8.11 0.89
CA ARG A 60 -16.51 -8.87 1.91
C ARG A 60 -15.74 -8.98 3.23
N SER A 61 -14.42 -9.18 3.17
CA SER A 61 -13.58 -9.20 4.37
C SER A 61 -13.54 -7.86 5.11
N TRP A 62 -13.86 -6.77 4.41
CA TRP A 62 -13.98 -5.42 4.97
C TRP A 62 -15.41 -5.06 5.39
N GLY A 63 -16.38 -5.98 5.23
CA GLY A 63 -17.79 -5.73 5.51
C GLY A 63 -18.55 -5.02 4.38
N PHE A 64 -17.99 -4.97 3.17
CA PHE A 64 -18.62 -4.36 1.99
C PHE A 64 -18.96 -5.40 0.92
N GLU A 65 -19.94 -5.09 0.08
CA GLU A 65 -20.29 -5.91 -1.09
C GLU A 65 -19.88 -5.19 -2.39
N GLY A 66 -19.69 -5.98 -3.46
CA GLY A 66 -19.37 -5.44 -4.78
C GLY A 66 -17.87 -5.33 -5.06
N LEU A 67 -17.48 -4.22 -5.69
CA LEU A 67 -16.11 -3.95 -6.14
C LEU A 67 -15.36 -3.09 -5.11
N PHE A 68 -14.18 -2.62 -5.47
CA PHE A 68 -13.36 -1.72 -4.64
C PHE A 68 -13.87 -0.27 -4.73
N ILE A 69 -15.19 -0.10 -4.72
CA ILE A 69 -15.89 1.19 -4.79
C ILE A 69 -16.69 1.31 -3.51
N PHE A 70 -16.43 2.37 -2.74
CA PHE A 70 -16.95 2.55 -1.39
C PHE A 70 -18.09 3.57 -1.37
N PRO A 71 -19.06 3.41 -0.47
CA PRO A 71 -20.20 4.32 -0.38
C PRO A 71 -19.82 5.71 0.18
N SER A 72 -18.69 5.81 0.90
CA SER A 72 -18.22 7.08 1.46
C SER A 72 -16.69 7.13 1.57
N GLU A 73 -16.17 8.33 1.78
CA GLU A 73 -14.75 8.55 2.03
C GLU A 73 -14.30 7.84 3.30
N GLU A 74 -15.09 7.93 4.38
CA GLU A 74 -14.79 7.35 5.70
C GLU A 74 -14.70 5.83 5.65
N ALA A 75 -15.57 5.18 4.86
CA ALA A 75 -15.56 3.74 4.63
C ALA A 75 -14.25 3.30 3.96
N MET A 76 -13.87 3.97 2.86
CA MET A 76 -12.63 3.72 2.15
C MET A 76 -11.39 3.97 3.01
N ASP A 77 -11.41 5.09 3.75
CA ASP A 77 -10.36 5.51 4.65
C ASP A 77 -10.15 4.52 5.80
N THR A 78 -11.23 3.94 6.31
CA THR A 78 -11.17 2.88 7.32
C THR A 78 -10.46 1.66 6.76
N VAL A 79 -10.79 1.23 5.54
CA VAL A 79 -10.08 0.12 4.88
C VAL A 79 -8.60 0.44 4.69
N ILE A 80 -8.25 1.65 4.21
CA ILE A 80 -6.84 2.04 4.04
C ILE A 80 -6.10 2.02 5.39
N ARG A 81 -6.70 2.58 6.45
CA ARG A 81 -6.06 2.70 7.76
C ARG A 81 -5.94 1.38 8.51
N SER A 82 -6.86 0.45 8.30
CA SER A 82 -6.82 -0.89 8.91
C SER A 82 -5.79 -1.82 8.26
N GLY A 83 -5.19 -1.41 7.14
CA GLY A 83 -4.08 -2.13 6.53
C GLY A 83 -2.85 -2.23 7.46
N PRO A 84 -1.88 -3.08 7.10
CA PRO A 84 -1.68 -3.73 5.80
C PRO A 84 -2.65 -4.89 5.52
N TRP A 85 -2.96 -5.13 4.25
CA TRP A 85 -3.81 -6.23 3.83
C TRP A 85 -3.00 -7.36 3.21
N ALA A 86 -3.41 -8.60 3.46
CA ALA A 86 -2.91 -9.75 2.74
C ALA A 86 -4.06 -10.68 2.35
N TYR A 87 -3.86 -11.41 1.27
CA TYR A 87 -4.76 -12.45 0.79
C TYR A 87 -3.94 -13.71 0.52
N ALA A 88 -4.34 -14.83 1.14
CA ALA A 88 -3.62 -16.11 1.09
C ALA A 88 -2.12 -15.96 1.41
N ASP A 89 -1.82 -15.37 2.59
CA ASP A 89 -0.47 -15.12 3.11
C ASP A 89 0.42 -14.23 2.24
N ARG A 90 -0.16 -13.48 1.32
CA ARG A 90 0.56 -12.58 0.41
C ARG A 90 -0.02 -11.18 0.44
N MET A 91 0.87 -10.20 0.64
CA MET A 91 0.50 -8.80 0.78
C MET A 91 -0.23 -8.26 -0.45
N LEU A 92 -1.14 -7.34 -0.19
CA LEU A 92 -1.90 -6.58 -1.18
C LEU A 92 -1.60 -5.10 -0.96
N VAL A 93 -1.09 -4.43 -1.98
CA VAL A 93 -0.95 -2.97 -1.98
C VAL A 93 -2.33 -2.38 -2.29
N LEU A 94 -2.82 -1.48 -1.45
CA LEU A 94 -4.03 -0.71 -1.71
C LEU A 94 -3.70 0.77 -1.74
N GLN A 95 -4.26 1.47 -2.72
CA GLN A 95 -4.13 2.92 -2.85
C GLN A 95 -5.45 3.52 -3.30
N ARG A 96 -5.69 4.77 -2.92
CA ARG A 96 -6.82 5.55 -3.45
C ARG A 96 -6.58 5.82 -4.93
N TRP A 97 -7.53 5.43 -5.76
CA TRP A 97 -7.46 5.72 -7.18
C TRP A 97 -7.73 7.20 -7.43
N THR A 98 -6.91 7.79 -8.32
CA THR A 98 -7.17 9.13 -8.87
C THR A 98 -6.81 9.11 -10.37
N PRO A 99 -7.42 9.97 -11.20
CA PRO A 99 -7.10 10.02 -12.63
C PRO A 99 -5.64 10.33 -12.95
N LEU A 100 -4.93 11.00 -12.04
CA LEU A 100 -3.53 11.41 -12.18
C LEU A 100 -2.58 10.55 -11.35
N MET A 101 -3.04 9.38 -10.88
CA MET A 101 -2.26 8.50 -10.02
C MET A 101 -1.04 7.94 -10.76
N ASP A 102 0.13 8.03 -10.13
CA ASP A 102 1.32 7.32 -10.58
C ASP A 102 1.22 5.83 -10.16
N MET A 103 1.33 4.94 -11.14
CA MET A 103 1.34 3.49 -10.91
C MET A 103 2.50 3.04 -10.02
N ALA A 104 3.58 3.83 -9.91
CA ALA A 104 4.66 3.55 -8.97
C ALA A 104 4.20 3.54 -7.50
N MET A 105 3.13 4.26 -7.16
CA MET A 105 2.54 4.27 -5.81
C MET A 105 2.01 2.88 -5.39
N LEU A 106 1.67 2.02 -6.36
CA LEU A 106 1.25 0.63 -6.13
C LEU A 106 2.42 -0.32 -5.79
N ASN A 107 3.60 0.22 -5.50
CA ASN A 107 4.74 -0.53 -4.97
C ASN A 107 4.97 -0.29 -3.48
N PHE A 108 4.16 0.54 -2.82
CA PHE A 108 4.42 0.92 -1.44
C PHE A 108 3.27 0.56 -0.51
N ILE A 109 3.61 -0.04 0.64
CA ILE A 109 2.65 -0.35 1.70
C ILE A 109 3.10 0.35 2.99
N PRO A 110 2.23 1.14 3.64
CA PRO A 110 2.54 1.74 4.92
C PRO A 110 2.44 0.70 6.05
N PHE A 111 3.50 0.55 6.86
CA PHE A 111 3.51 -0.28 8.06
C PHE A 111 4.09 0.46 9.25
N TRP A 112 3.61 0.08 10.43
CA TRP A 112 4.31 0.37 11.66
C TRP A 112 5.42 -0.66 11.90
N ILE A 113 6.57 -0.18 12.36
CA ILE A 113 7.69 -0.99 12.77
C ILE A 113 8.16 -0.57 14.16
N GLN A 114 8.73 -1.51 14.90
CA GLN A 114 9.44 -1.28 16.15
C GLN A 114 10.94 -1.49 15.90
N ILE A 115 11.73 -0.46 16.19
CA ILE A 115 13.19 -0.49 16.09
C ILE A 115 13.75 -0.65 17.49
N ARG A 116 14.51 -1.73 17.71
CA ARG A 116 15.09 -2.12 19.00
C ARG A 116 16.62 -2.13 18.93
N GLY A 117 17.25 -1.80 20.06
CA GLY A 117 18.71 -1.87 20.23
C GLY A 117 19.46 -0.59 19.86
N ILE A 118 18.76 0.55 19.69
CA ILE A 118 19.43 1.85 19.55
C ILE A 118 20.07 2.20 20.90
N PRO A 119 21.39 2.44 20.98
CA PRO A 119 22.02 2.82 22.23
C PRO A 119 21.48 4.16 22.74
N LEU A 120 21.23 4.27 24.06
CA LEU A 120 20.60 5.45 24.68
C LEU A 120 21.31 6.76 24.34
N GLN A 121 22.64 6.76 24.26
CA GLN A 121 23.43 7.94 23.89
C GLN A 121 23.16 8.47 22.47
N TYR A 122 22.58 7.65 21.58
CA TYR A 122 22.20 8.03 20.22
C TYR A 122 20.68 8.12 20.04
N MET A 123 19.89 7.94 21.10
CA MET A 123 18.43 7.87 21.05
C MET A 123 17.81 9.27 20.94
N ASN A 124 17.80 9.83 19.72
CA ASN A 124 17.11 11.08 19.41
C ASN A 124 16.37 11.00 18.08
N ARG A 125 15.43 11.92 17.88
CA ARG A 125 14.59 12.01 16.68
C ARG A 125 15.40 11.95 15.39
N THR A 126 16.48 12.71 15.29
CA THR A 126 17.31 12.79 14.08
C THR A 126 17.92 11.44 13.71
N VAL A 127 18.47 10.73 14.70
CA VAL A 127 19.06 9.39 14.49
C VAL A 127 17.98 8.39 14.08
N ILE A 128 16.83 8.39 14.77
CA ILE A 128 15.69 7.51 14.50
C ILE A 128 15.19 7.71 13.05
N VAL A 129 15.00 8.95 12.61
CA VAL A 129 14.53 9.24 11.24
C VAL A 129 15.55 8.78 10.20
N ASN A 130 16.86 8.94 10.45
CA ASN A 130 17.89 8.43 9.55
C ASN A 130 17.87 6.90 9.45
N ILE A 131 17.73 6.20 10.58
CA ILE A 131 17.56 4.74 10.59
C ILE A 131 16.31 4.35 9.79
N ALA A 132 15.18 5.01 10.02
CA ALA A 132 13.92 4.74 9.33
C ALA A 132 14.04 4.92 7.80
N ARG A 133 14.70 5.99 7.35
CA ARG A 133 14.95 6.27 5.92
C ARG A 133 15.80 5.21 5.22
N VAL A 134 16.69 4.54 5.96
CA VAL A 134 17.49 3.42 5.45
C VAL A 134 16.65 2.13 5.31
N LEU A 135 15.55 2.03 6.06
CA LEU A 135 14.63 0.88 6.04
C LEU A 135 13.47 1.06 5.04
N GLY A 136 13.01 2.30 4.82
CA GLY A 136 11.95 2.64 3.89
C GLY A 136 11.69 4.15 3.85
N GLU A 137 10.59 4.58 3.24
CA GLU A 137 10.21 6.00 3.25
C GLU A 137 9.57 6.34 4.60
N TYR A 138 10.20 7.23 5.37
CA TYR A 138 9.68 7.64 6.67
C TYR A 138 8.36 8.43 6.52
N ILE A 139 7.33 8.04 7.27
CA ILE A 139 6.03 8.75 7.31
C ILE A 139 5.91 9.53 8.63
N GLN A 140 5.93 8.83 9.76
CA GLN A 140 5.77 9.41 11.09
C GLN A 140 6.40 8.52 12.15
N MET A 141 6.58 9.03 13.37
CA MET A 141 6.99 8.24 14.52
C MET A 141 6.10 8.55 15.71
N ASP A 142 5.91 7.55 16.56
CA ASP A 142 5.28 7.69 17.85
C ASP A 142 6.41 7.74 18.89
N TYR A 143 7.00 8.92 19.06
CA TYR A 143 8.13 9.15 19.94
C TYR A 143 7.86 10.36 20.82
N ASN A 144 7.73 10.11 22.12
CA ASN A 144 7.67 11.15 23.14
C ASN A 144 9.06 11.32 23.75
N GLU A 145 9.67 12.49 23.54
CA GLU A 145 11.02 12.83 24.04
C GLU A 145 11.14 12.75 25.56
N GLU A 146 10.06 13.03 26.30
CA GLU A 146 10.04 12.98 27.77
C GLU A 146 10.06 11.53 28.31
N VAL A 147 9.59 10.58 27.51
CA VAL A 147 9.52 9.14 27.85
C VAL A 147 10.65 8.34 27.19
N GLY A 148 11.41 8.96 26.27
CA GLY A 148 12.42 8.31 25.43
C GLY A 148 13.49 7.51 26.17
N CYS A 149 13.78 7.83 27.43
CA CYS A 149 14.70 7.08 28.28
C CYS A 149 14.17 5.72 28.78
N ARG A 150 12.86 5.45 28.68
CA ARG A 150 12.23 4.22 29.22
C ARG A 150 11.67 3.27 28.16
N MET A 151 11.70 3.64 26.87
CA MET A 151 11.14 2.78 25.83
C MET A 151 12.14 1.71 25.38
N GLU A 152 11.72 0.45 25.38
CA GLU A 152 12.52 -0.67 24.85
C GLU A 152 12.70 -0.62 23.33
N PHE A 153 11.86 0.16 22.63
CA PHE A 153 11.83 0.30 21.18
C PHE A 153 11.31 1.68 20.77
N VAL A 154 11.62 2.08 19.54
CA VAL A 154 10.96 3.21 18.89
C VAL A 154 9.97 2.71 17.86
N ARG A 155 8.77 3.25 17.89
CA ARG A 155 7.72 2.92 16.92
C ARG A 155 7.69 3.94 15.79
N VAL A 156 7.90 3.47 14.56
CA VAL A 156 7.97 4.31 13.36
C VAL A 156 7.06 3.75 12.29
N ARG A 157 6.32 4.64 11.60
CA ARG A 157 5.55 4.31 10.41
C ARG A 157 6.37 4.63 9.17
N LEU A 158 6.49 3.66 8.28
CA LEU A 158 7.21 3.80 7.03
C LEU A 158 6.40 3.27 5.84
N ASN A 159 6.65 3.81 4.67
CA ASN A 159 6.20 3.28 3.39
C ASN A 159 7.25 2.28 2.89
N TRP A 160 6.92 1.00 2.91
CA TRP A 160 7.83 -0.05 2.46
C TRP A 160 7.61 -0.33 0.97
N ASN A 161 8.70 -0.31 0.21
CA ASN A 161 8.68 -0.73 -1.19
C ASN A 161 8.66 -2.26 -1.29
N VAL A 162 7.58 -2.81 -1.83
CA VAL A 162 7.32 -4.26 -1.94
C VAL A 162 8.31 -5.01 -2.82
N ASN A 163 9.10 -4.30 -3.63
CA ASN A 163 10.15 -4.88 -4.45
C ASN A 163 11.43 -5.19 -3.64
N ASN A 164 11.54 -4.64 -2.43
CA ASN A 164 12.66 -4.90 -1.53
C ASN A 164 12.24 -5.92 -0.47
N PRO A 165 13.06 -6.94 -0.14
CA PRO A 165 12.72 -7.87 0.93
C PRO A 165 12.64 -7.15 2.28
N LEU A 166 11.73 -7.63 3.16
CA LEU A 166 11.68 -7.18 4.55
C LEU A 166 12.97 -7.56 5.27
N LYS A 167 13.47 -6.66 6.11
CA LYS A 167 14.68 -6.88 6.92
C LYS A 167 14.30 -6.83 8.39
N PHE A 168 14.40 -7.97 9.06
CA PHE A 168 14.09 -8.07 10.49
C PHE A 168 15.26 -7.64 11.39
N GLN A 169 16.46 -7.55 10.83
CA GLN A 169 17.66 -7.08 11.53
C GLN A 169 18.58 -6.39 10.53
N ARG A 170 19.32 -5.37 10.97
CA ARG A 170 20.31 -4.68 10.13
C ARG A 170 21.39 -4.02 10.99
N ASN A 171 22.64 -4.09 10.54
CA ASN A 171 23.75 -3.37 11.17
C ASN A 171 23.72 -1.88 10.81
N PHE A 172 23.97 -1.04 11.82
CA PHE A 172 24.16 0.39 11.69
C PHE A 172 25.48 0.78 12.37
N GLN A 173 26.15 1.80 11.84
CA GLN A 173 27.36 2.35 12.43
C GLN A 173 27.04 3.73 13.00
N PHE A 174 26.93 3.80 14.33
CA PHE A 174 26.83 5.08 15.05
C PHE A 174 28.21 5.74 15.23
N THR A 175 29.24 4.89 15.29
CA THR A 175 30.65 5.27 15.21
C THR A 175 31.26 4.51 14.04
N PRO A 176 32.07 5.16 13.17
CA PRO A 176 32.70 4.48 12.05
C PRO A 176 33.45 3.22 12.47
N GLY A 177 33.19 2.11 11.80
CA GLY A 177 33.83 0.81 12.07
C GLY A 177 33.22 -0.01 13.22
N VAL A 178 32.28 0.55 14.00
CA VAL A 178 31.58 -0.19 15.06
C VAL A 178 30.16 -0.54 14.59
N ASN A 179 29.92 -1.83 14.32
CA ASN A 179 28.62 -2.32 13.89
C ASN A 179 27.71 -2.58 15.09
N THR A 180 26.54 -1.95 15.10
CA THR A 180 25.46 -2.19 16.05
C THR A 180 24.29 -2.83 15.32
N LEU A 181 23.93 -4.06 15.71
CA LEU A 181 22.81 -4.80 15.12
C LEU A 181 21.49 -4.31 15.74
N LEU A 182 20.67 -3.65 14.92
CA LEU A 182 19.31 -3.28 15.32
C LEU A 182 18.33 -4.36 14.91
N ARG A 183 17.35 -4.62 15.77
CA ARG A 183 16.22 -5.52 15.46
C ARG A 183 15.01 -4.69 15.02
N ILE A 184 14.34 -5.16 14.00
CA ILE A 184 13.19 -4.52 13.36
C ILE A 184 12.03 -5.51 13.41
N GLN A 185 10.97 -5.14 14.11
CA GLN A 185 9.75 -5.92 14.18
C GLN A 185 8.66 -5.18 13.41
N TYR A 186 8.05 -5.85 12.43
CA TYR A 186 6.92 -5.29 11.70
C TYR A 186 5.66 -5.56 12.50
N GLU A 187 4.90 -4.51 12.77
CA GLU A 187 3.58 -4.65 13.36
C GLU A 187 2.63 -5.08 12.25
N ALA A 188 2.11 -6.29 12.38
CA ALA A 188 0.98 -6.68 11.59
C ALA A 188 -0.27 -6.28 12.36
N SER A 189 -1.10 -5.44 11.76
CA SER A 189 -2.49 -5.25 12.20
C SER A 189 -3.30 -6.51 11.89
N TRP A 190 -2.85 -7.70 12.33
CA TRP A 190 -3.68 -8.89 12.35
C TRP A 190 -4.51 -8.83 13.63
N VAL A 191 -5.65 -8.15 13.54
CA VAL A 191 -6.78 -8.50 14.40
C VAL A 191 -7.79 -9.15 13.47
N LEU A 192 -7.71 -10.48 13.40
CA LEU A 192 -8.89 -11.31 13.11
C LEU A 192 -9.65 -11.45 14.43
#